data_AF-A0A1A8P506-F1
#
_entry.id   AF-A0A1A8P506-F1
#
_cell.length_a   1.000
_cell.length_b   1.000
_cell.length_c   1.000
_cell.angle_alpha   90.00
_cell.angle_beta   90.00
_cell.angle_gamma   90.00
#
_symmetry.space_group_name_H-M   'P 1'
#
loop_
_entity.id
_entity.type
_entity.pdbx_description
1 polymer ?
#
loop_
_entity_poly.entity_id
_entity_poly.type
_entity_poly.pdbx_seq_one_letter_code
_entity_poly.pdbx_strand_id
1 'polypeptide(L)'
;RYDKNKPQAGDEAASLTQKGKANITALTSTITKLKQENEQLQEENQVLKANLTTIMATKGKTKPPAVCPTDWHFFNNSCYLITSLTRHWEGGQTY
;
A
#
# COMPACT_ATOMS: atom_id res chain seq x y z
N ARG A 1 -17.97 43.81 59.72
CA ARG A 1 -17.94 43.90 58.24
C ARG A 1 -17.07 42.76 57.74
N TYR A 2 -17.72 41.76 57.14
CA TYR A 2 -17.22 40.77 56.18
C TYR A 2 -15.87 40.09 56.41
N ASP A 3 -15.94 38.87 56.95
CA ASP A 3 -14.97 37.81 56.71
C ASP A 3 -14.87 37.54 55.20
N LYS A 4 -13.68 37.70 54.62
CA LYS A 4 -13.39 37.34 53.23
C LYS A 4 -12.98 35.87 53.18
N ASN A 5 -13.84 35.06 52.55
CA ASN A 5 -13.58 33.68 52.18
C ASN A 5 -12.26 33.52 51.42
N LYS A 6 -11.46 32.54 51.86
CA LYS A 6 -10.25 32.05 51.20
C LYS A 6 -10.65 30.97 50.18
N PRO A 7 -10.22 31.02 48.90
CA PRO A 7 -10.49 29.94 47.96
C PRO A 7 -9.71 28.68 48.33
N GLN A 8 -10.36 27.57 48.00
CA GLN A 8 -10.24 26.25 48.56
C GLN A 8 -9.25 25.43 47.74
N ALA A 9 -8.10 25.06 48.33
CA ALA A 9 -7.06 24.21 47.71
C ALA A 9 -7.58 22.82 47.24
N GLY A 10 -8.78 22.42 47.67
CA GLY A 10 -9.46 21.21 47.20
C GLY A 10 -10.02 21.31 45.77
N ASP A 11 -10.35 22.51 45.29
CA ASP A 11 -11.03 22.69 44.01
C ASP A 11 -10.05 22.57 42.81
N GLU A 12 -8.81 23.03 42.98
CA GLU A 12 -7.75 22.85 41.98
C GLU A 12 -7.27 21.40 41.88
N ALA A 13 -7.17 20.69 43.01
CA ALA A 13 -6.80 19.28 43.04
C ALA A 13 -7.87 18.40 42.36
N ALA A 14 -9.16 18.71 42.55
CA ALA A 14 -10.26 18.03 41.87
C ALA A 14 -10.24 18.28 40.35
N SER A 15 -10.00 19.52 39.92
CA SER A 15 -9.90 19.91 38.51
C SER A 15 -8.74 19.22 37.78
N LEU A 16 -7.56 19.17 38.40
CA LEU A 16 -6.39 18.46 37.84
C LEU A 16 -6.64 16.95 37.70
N THR A 17 -7.28 16.35 38.70
CA THR A 17 -7.63 14.92 38.68
C THR A 17 -8.65 14.60 37.58
N GLN A 18 -9.64 15.47 37.38
CA GLN A 18 -10.63 15.33 36.32
C GLN A 18 -10.02 15.48 34.91
N LYS A 19 -9.12 16.46 34.73
CA LYS A 19 -8.38 16.66 33.47
C LYS A 19 -7.45 15.48 33.15
N GLY A 20 -6.77 14.93 34.16
CA GLY A 20 -5.96 13.73 34.02
C GLY A 20 -6.77 12.52 33.55
N LYS A 21 -7.94 12.29 34.14
CA LYS A 21 -8.86 11.22 33.72
C LYS A 21 -9.33 11.39 32.27
N ALA A 22 -9.73 12.60 31.88
CA ALA A 22 -10.15 12.88 30.51
C ALA A 22 -9.03 12.61 29.48
N ASN A 23 -7.80 13.01 29.80
CA ASN A 23 -6.63 12.77 28.94
C ASN A 23 -6.32 11.28 28.80
N ILE A 24 -6.40 10.52 29.90
CA ILE A 24 -6.20 9.06 29.89
C ILE A 24 -7.27 8.40 29.02
N THR A 25 -8.54 8.76 29.18
CA THR A 25 -9.63 8.20 28.36
C THR A 25 -9.43 8.49 26.87
N ALA A 26 -9.01 9.70 26.51
CA ALA A 26 -8.72 10.07 25.12
C ALA A 26 -7.53 9.26 24.54
N LEU A 27 -6.46 9.09 25.32
CA LEU A 27 -5.32 8.27 24.92
C LEU A 27 -5.70 6.80 24.76
N THR A 28 -6.46 6.23 25.70
CA THR A 28 -6.94 4.86 25.60
C THR A 28 -7.79 4.65 24.35
N SER A 29 -8.71 5.57 24.05
CA SER A 29 -9.52 5.53 22.82
C SER A 29 -8.65 5.50 21.56
N THR A 30 -7.62 6.36 21.51
CA THR A 30 -6.68 6.43 20.39
C THR A 30 -5.89 5.13 20.23
N ILE A 31 -5.39 4.56 21.33
CA ILE A 31 -4.65 3.30 21.32
C ILE A 31 -5.52 2.16 20.79
N THR A 32 -6.78 2.08 21.23
CA THR A 32 -7.71 1.03 20.77
C THR A 32 -7.97 1.17 19.27
N LYS A 33 -8.19 2.40 18.78
CA LYS A 33 -8.38 2.67 17.35
C LYS A 33 -7.17 2.25 16.51
N LEU A 34 -5.97 2.64 16.95
CA LEU A 34 -4.72 2.30 16.24
C LEU A 34 -4.46 0.80 16.20
N LYS A 35 -4.78 0.07 17.28
CA LYS A 35 -4.67 -1.40 17.29
C LYS A 35 -5.59 -2.02 16.25
N GLN A 36 -6.85 -1.59 16.20
CA GLN A 36 -7.83 -2.09 15.23
C GLN A 36 -7.42 -1.79 13.78
N GLU A 37 -6.95 -0.57 13.50
CA GLU A 37 -6.47 -0.21 12.15
C GLU A 37 -5.24 -1.05 11.75
N ASN A 38 -4.33 -1.32 12.68
CA ASN A 38 -3.15 -2.11 12.40
C ASN A 38 -3.49 -3.59 12.13
N GLU A 39 -4.45 -4.16 12.86
CA GLU A 39 -4.94 -5.52 12.61
C GLU A 39 -5.57 -5.63 11.21
N GLN A 40 -6.42 -4.67 10.83
CA GLN A 40 -7.02 -4.63 9.50
C GLN A 40 -5.96 -4.53 8.39
N LEU A 41 -4.97 -3.65 8.54
CA LEU A 41 -3.89 -3.49 7.56
C LEU A 41 -3.05 -4.77 7.42
N GLN A 42 -2.84 -5.50 8.52
CA GLN A 42 -2.12 -6.78 8.46
C GLN A 42 -2.90 -7.82 7.66
N GLU A 43 -4.22 -7.92 7.87
CA GLU A 43 -5.09 -8.83 7.10
C GLU A 43 -5.08 -8.51 5.60
N GLU A 44 -5.28 -7.25 5.24
CA GLU A 44 -5.25 -6.80 3.84
C GLU A 44 -3.89 -7.09 3.19
N ASN A 45 -2.79 -6.88 3.92
CA ASN A 45 -1.45 -7.16 3.42
C ASN A 45 -1.24 -8.66 3.13
N GLN A 46 -1.75 -9.53 4.00
CA GLN A 46 -1.66 -10.98 3.79
C GLN A 46 -2.48 -11.43 2.58
N VAL A 47 -3.70 -10.91 2.42
CA VAL A 47 -4.56 -11.21 1.27
C VAL A 47 -3.88 -10.75 -0.03
N LEU A 48 -3.34 -9.53 -0.06
CA LEU A 48 -2.66 -9.00 -1.24
C LEU A 48 -1.41 -9.82 -1.59
N LYS A 49 -0.62 -10.24 -0.60
CA LYS A 49 0.53 -11.13 -0.82
C LYS A 49 0.10 -12.47 -1.41
N ALA A 50 -0.92 -13.11 -0.85
CA ALA A 50 -1.44 -14.38 -1.37
C ALA A 50 -1.97 -14.26 -2.81
N ASN A 51 -2.69 -13.19 -3.12
CA ASN A 51 -3.17 -12.90 -4.47
C ASN A 51 -2.00 -12.67 -5.44
N LEU A 52 -0.99 -11.92 -5.04
CA LEU A 52 0.20 -11.67 -5.85
C LEU A 52 0.97 -12.97 -6.13
N THR A 53 1.16 -13.82 -5.12
CA THR A 53 1.74 -15.16 -5.30
C THR A 53 0.92 -15.99 -6.28
N THR A 54 -0.41 -15.96 -6.19
CA THR A 54 -1.31 -16.67 -7.11
C THR A 54 -1.21 -16.14 -8.53
N ILE A 55 -1.15 -14.81 -8.71
CA ILE A 55 -0.98 -14.17 -10.02
C ILE A 55 0.38 -14.54 -10.62
N MET A 56 1.44 -14.55 -9.83
CA MET A 56 2.78 -14.96 -10.29
C MET A 56 2.81 -16.44 -10.70
N ALA A 57 2.18 -17.32 -9.92
CA ALA A 57 2.09 -18.75 -10.24
C ALA A 57 1.22 -19.01 -11.49
N THR A 58 0.17 -18.24 -11.71
CA THR A 58 -0.72 -18.37 -12.88
C THR A 58 -0.16 -17.72 -14.14
N LYS A 59 0.66 -16.66 -14.01
CA LYS A 59 1.45 -16.11 -15.14
C LYS A 59 2.50 -17.09 -15.69
N GLY A 60 2.77 -18.20 -15.00
CA GLY A 60 3.58 -19.32 -15.49
C GLY A 60 2.85 -20.31 -16.40
N LYS A 61 1.55 -20.13 -16.66
CA LYS A 61 0.79 -20.86 -17.69
C LYS A 61 0.40 -19.93 -18.84
N THR A 62 1.32 -19.07 -19.25
CA THR A 62 1.25 -18.49 -20.58
C THR A 62 1.34 -19.61 -21.60
N LYS A 63 0.54 -19.49 -22.67
CA LYS A 63 0.63 -20.31 -23.89
C LYS A 63 2.08 -20.68 -24.21
N PRO A 64 2.35 -21.84 -24.85
CA PRO A 64 3.69 -22.16 -25.33
C PRO A 64 4.31 -20.89 -25.91
N PRO A 65 5.55 -20.53 -25.49
CA PRO A 65 6.14 -19.23 -25.83
C PRO A 65 5.93 -19.04 -27.31
N ALA A 66 5.35 -17.90 -27.71
CA ALA A 66 5.07 -17.63 -29.11
C ALA A 66 6.36 -17.88 -29.88
N VAL A 67 6.44 -19.02 -30.57
CA VAL A 67 7.67 -19.44 -31.23
C VAL A 67 7.80 -18.51 -32.40
N CYS A 68 8.80 -17.63 -32.35
CA CYS A 68 9.05 -16.75 -33.46
C CYS A 68 9.50 -17.58 -34.67
N PRO A 69 9.20 -17.13 -35.90
CA PRO A 69 9.75 -17.74 -37.10
C PRO A 69 11.29 -17.76 -37.06
N THR A 70 11.90 -18.63 -37.87
CA THR A 70 13.36 -18.73 -38.00
C THR A 70 13.99 -17.37 -38.30
N ASP A 71 15.05 -17.00 -37.58
CA ASP A 71 15.76 -15.71 -37.69
C ASP A 71 15.00 -14.47 -37.18
N TRP A 72 13.91 -14.66 -36.43
CA TRP A 72 13.20 -13.59 -35.74
C TRP A 72 13.56 -13.56 -34.25
N HIS A 73 13.61 -12.35 -33.69
CA HIS A 73 13.94 -12.12 -32.28
C HIS A 73 12.67 -11.94 -31.44
N PHE A 74 12.56 -12.70 -30.36
CA PHE A 74 11.47 -12.56 -29.38
C PHE A 74 11.80 -11.48 -28.34
N PHE A 75 10.95 -10.47 -28.22
CA PHE A 75 11.04 -9.46 -27.16
C PHE A 75 9.64 -8.99 -26.77
N ASN A 76 9.37 -8.90 -25.46
CA ASN A 76 8.09 -8.42 -24.90
C ASN A 76 6.83 -9.04 -25.56
N ASN A 77 6.83 -10.36 -25.74
CA ASN A 77 5.70 -11.11 -26.33
C ASN A 77 5.38 -10.75 -27.80
N SER A 78 6.37 -10.19 -28.51
CA SER A 78 6.32 -9.90 -29.96
C SER A 78 7.58 -10.43 -30.65
N CYS A 79 7.47 -10.69 -31.96
CA CYS A 79 8.58 -11.14 -32.79
C CYS A 79 9.03 -10.00 -33.71
N TYR A 80 10.34 -9.78 -33.80
CA TYR A 80 10.95 -8.72 -34.60
C TYR A 80 11.95 -9.32 -35.58
N LEU A 81 11.87 -8.92 -36.83
CA LEU A 81 12.87 -9.25 -37.84
C LEU A 81 13.87 -8.09 -37.96
N ILE A 82 15.14 -8.38 -37.73
CA ILE A 82 16.23 -7.43 -37.96
C ILE A 82 16.92 -7.86 -39.24
N THR A 83 16.58 -7.20 -40.35
CA THR A 83 17.18 -7.48 -41.65
C THR A 83 18.57 -6.85 -41.77
N SER A 84 19.49 -7.54 -42.42
CA SER A 84 20.80 -6.99 -42.81
C SER A 84 20.74 -6.15 -44.09
N LEU A 85 19.60 -6.13 -44.79
CA LEU A 85 19.43 -5.33 -46.00
C LEU A 85 19.14 -3.87 -45.63
N THR A 86 20.02 -2.97 -46.07
CA THR A 86 19.76 -1.53 -46.01
C THR A 86 18.77 -1.12 -47.09
N ARG A 87 17.64 -0.53 -46.70
CA ARG A 87 16.64 0.02 -47.61
C ARG A 87 16.30 1.47 -47.21
N HIS A 88 15.82 2.25 -48.18
CA HIS A 88 15.12 3.50 -47.88
C HIS A 88 13.79 3.18 -47.19
N TRP A 89 13.22 4.17 -46.51
CA TRP A 89 12.09 3.97 -45.58
C TRP A 89 10.92 3.22 -46.22
N GLU A 90 10.46 3.67 -47.39
CA GLU A 90 9.34 3.04 -48.12
C GLU A 90 9.67 1.60 -48.52
N GLY A 91 10.91 1.34 -48.92
CA GLY A 91 11.40 0.00 -49.23
C GLY A 91 11.47 -0.92 -48.02
N GLY A 92 11.59 -0.39 -46.81
CA GLY A 92 11.57 -1.16 -45.56
C GLY A 92 10.17 -1.59 -45.14
N GLN A 93 9.13 -0.85 -45.52
CA GLN A 93 7.73 -1.15 -45.16
C GLN A 93 7.12 -2.29 -45.99
N THR A 94 7.74 -2.63 -47.12
CA THR A 94 7.24 -3.63 -48.09
C THR A 94 8.00 -4.96 -48.01
N TYR A 95 8.88 -5.11 -47.03
CA TYR A 95 9.60 -6.35 -46.73
C TYR A 95 8.69 -7.34 -45.99
#